data_AF-A0A840SRV2-F1
#
_entry.id   AF-A0A840SRV2-F1
#
_cell.length_a   1.000
_cell.length_b   1.000
_cell.length_c   1.000
_cell.angle_alpha   90.00
_cell.angle_beta   90.00
_cell.angle_gamma   90.00
#
_symmetry.space_group_name_H-M   'P 1'
#
loop_
_entity.id
_entity.type
_entity.pdbx_description
1 polymer ?
#
loop_
_entity_poly.entity_id
_entity_poly.type
_entity_poly.pdbx_seq_one_letter_code
_entity_poly.pdbx_strand_id
1 'polypeptide(L)'
;MRRRAALAAFLIVACPAMAGVVTPDFPQTASGIQTGSATLAVGEPLLVVLPAADRPGYAWEARPADPAVLEPQGAQCAAERGDTPVNARLPACFAWAGRAPGTTVLTFVYRRHWETQPDGVLRYDLTVSVTR
;
A
#
# COMPACT_ATOMS: atom_id res chain seq x y z
N MET A 1 -24.67 41.99 31.51
CA MET A 1 -24.26 41.59 30.13
C MET A 1 -24.12 40.07 30.09
N ARG A 2 -24.99 39.37 29.34
CA ARG A 2 -24.97 37.90 29.19
C ARG A 2 -24.13 37.52 27.97
N ARG A 3 -22.98 36.85 28.16
CA ARG A 3 -22.19 36.31 27.05
C ARG A 3 -22.75 34.93 26.69
N ARG A 4 -23.30 34.83 25.47
CA ARG A 4 -23.78 33.59 24.86
C ARG A 4 -22.56 32.77 24.42
N ALA A 5 -22.39 31.58 24.96
CA ALA A 5 -21.40 30.61 24.47
C ALA A 5 -21.99 29.91 23.23
N ALA A 6 -21.34 30.07 22.08
CA ALA A 6 -21.67 29.32 20.88
C ALA A 6 -21.02 27.94 20.96
N LEU A 7 -21.83 26.87 20.89
CA LEU A 7 -21.32 25.52 20.68
C LEU A 7 -20.75 25.43 19.25
N ALA A 8 -19.45 25.16 19.14
CA ALA A 8 -18.83 24.75 17.89
C ALA A 8 -19.09 23.25 17.69
N ALA A 9 -19.89 22.91 16.68
CA ALA A 9 -20.09 21.54 16.25
C ALA A 9 -18.81 21.07 15.52
N PHE A 10 -18.07 20.15 16.14
CA PHE A 10 -16.99 19.42 15.48
C PHE A 10 -17.61 18.43 14.48
N LEU A 11 -17.54 18.75 13.20
CA LEU A 11 -17.78 17.80 12.12
C LEU A 11 -16.62 16.80 12.12
N ILE A 12 -16.86 15.63 12.71
CA ILE A 12 -15.99 14.46 12.58
C ILE A 12 -16.09 14.02 11.12
N VAL A 13 -15.10 14.37 10.30
CA VAL A 13 -14.91 13.73 9.00
C VAL A 13 -14.46 12.30 9.31
N ALA A 14 -15.38 11.36 9.17
CA ALA A 14 -15.08 9.94 9.22
C ALA A 14 -14.19 9.63 8.01
N CYS A 15 -12.88 9.63 8.23
CA CYS A 15 -11.94 8.96 7.34
C CYS A 15 -12.38 7.50 7.31
N PRO A 16 -12.77 6.91 6.16
CA PRO A 16 -13.06 5.49 6.11
C PRO A 16 -11.83 4.78 6.66
N ALA A 17 -12.01 4.04 7.76
CA ALA A 17 -10.94 3.28 8.38
C ALA A 17 -10.35 2.36 7.29
N MET A 18 -9.08 2.58 6.95
CA MET A 18 -8.36 1.69 6.05
C MET A 18 -8.16 0.37 6.78
N ALA A 19 -9.12 -0.54 6.64
CA ALA A 19 -9.09 -1.83 7.27
C ALA A 19 -8.24 -2.76 6.38
N GLY A 20 -6.95 -2.88 6.73
CA GLY A 20 -5.97 -3.72 6.02
C GLY A 20 -4.74 -2.93 5.58
N VAL A 21 -3.81 -2.67 6.50
CA VAL A 21 -2.47 -2.14 6.14
C VAL A 21 -1.46 -3.29 6.22
N VAL A 22 -0.78 -3.56 5.11
CA VAL A 22 0.30 -4.56 5.02
C VAL A 22 1.63 -3.84 4.83
N THR A 23 2.49 -3.94 5.84
CA THR A 23 3.83 -3.34 5.88
C THR A 23 4.87 -4.44 6.07
N PRO A 24 5.32 -5.12 4.99
CA PRO A 24 6.36 -6.12 5.13
C PRO A 24 7.68 -5.45 5.52
N ASP A 25 8.37 -6.04 6.49
CA ASP A 25 9.72 -5.60 6.87
C ASP A 25 10.75 -6.39 6.05
N PHE A 26 11.42 -5.69 5.13
CA PHE A 26 12.52 -6.26 4.34
C PHE A 26 13.83 -5.58 4.73
N PRO A 27 14.90 -6.34 5.00
CA PRO A 27 16.21 -5.73 5.18
C PRO A 27 16.62 -5.00 3.89
N GLN A 28 17.40 -3.92 4.00
CA GLN A 28 17.85 -3.12 2.84
C GLN A 28 18.67 -3.94 1.82
N THR A 29 19.26 -5.04 2.28
CA THR A 29 20.03 -5.98 1.48
C THR A 29 19.19 -7.09 0.85
N ALA A 30 17.88 -7.12 1.10
CA ALA A 30 16.99 -8.17 0.61
C ALA A 30 17.06 -8.33 -0.92
N SER A 31 16.94 -9.57 -1.35
CA SER A 31 16.87 -9.99 -2.74
C SER A 31 16.12 -11.32 -2.85
N GLY A 32 15.64 -11.65 -4.04
CA GLY A 32 14.88 -12.88 -4.26
C GLY A 32 13.38 -12.70 -4.01
N ILE A 33 12.71 -13.77 -3.61
CA ILE A 33 11.25 -13.81 -3.47
C ILE A 33 10.86 -13.83 -2.00
N GLN A 34 10.07 -12.85 -1.60
CA GLN A 34 9.41 -12.76 -0.30
C GLN A 34 7.92 -13.05 -0.46
N THR A 35 7.30 -13.63 0.55
CA THR A 35 5.86 -13.94 0.54
C THR A 35 5.15 -13.40 1.76
N GLY A 36 3.86 -13.14 1.63
CA GLY A 36 2.99 -12.76 2.74
C GLY A 36 1.55 -13.17 2.48
N SER A 37 0.68 -12.93 3.45
CA SER A 37 -0.76 -13.13 3.30
C SER A 37 -1.56 -12.01 3.94
N ALA A 38 -2.74 -11.76 3.38
CA ALA A 38 -3.74 -10.85 3.93
C ALA A 38 -5.15 -11.42 3.68
N THR A 39 -6.07 -11.09 4.59
CA THR A 39 -7.49 -11.40 4.46
C THR A 39 -8.27 -10.11 4.52
N LEU A 40 -9.29 -9.98 3.68
CA LEU A 40 -10.19 -8.83 3.65
C LEU A 40 -11.62 -9.28 3.34
N ALA A 41 -12.61 -8.48 3.70
CA ALA A 41 -13.97 -8.61 3.22
C ALA A 41 -14.18 -7.94 1.86
N VAL A 42 -15.28 -8.25 1.18
CA VAL A 42 -15.72 -7.48 0.00
C VAL A 42 -15.96 -6.02 0.39
N GLY A 43 -15.44 -5.09 -0.40
CA GLY A 43 -15.48 -3.64 -0.19
C GLY A 43 -14.40 -3.11 0.75
N GLU A 44 -13.65 -3.99 1.42
CA GLU A 44 -12.62 -3.58 2.40
C GLU A 44 -11.34 -3.11 1.69
N PRO A 45 -10.75 -1.96 2.10
CA PRO A 45 -9.57 -1.39 1.45
C PRO A 45 -8.26 -2.01 1.95
N LEU A 46 -7.44 -2.52 1.04
CA LEU A 46 -6.09 -3.00 1.31
C LEU A 46 -5.05 -1.93 0.90
N LEU A 47 -4.24 -1.47 1.85
CA LEU A 47 -3.05 -0.65 1.61
C LEU A 47 -1.78 -1.48 1.81
N VAL A 48 -0.96 -1.61 0.78
CA VAL A 48 0.36 -2.23 0.87
C VAL A 48 1.42 -1.13 0.88
N VAL A 49 2.21 -1.06 1.95
CA VAL A 49 3.28 -0.09 2.15
C VAL A 49 4.61 -0.82 2.11
N LEU A 50 5.29 -0.74 0.97
CA LEU A 50 6.58 -1.39 0.79
C LEU A 50 7.72 -0.48 1.25
N PRO A 51 8.70 -1.01 2.00
CA PRO A 51 9.78 -0.22 2.54
C PRO A 51 10.60 0.38 1.39
N ALA A 52 11.09 1.59 1.62
CA ALA A 52 12.11 2.17 0.77
C ALA A 52 13.41 1.37 0.91
N ALA A 53 14.04 1.04 -0.22
CA ALA A 53 15.39 0.47 -0.22
C ALA A 53 16.41 1.48 -0.76
N ASP A 54 17.61 1.43 -0.18
CA ASP A 54 18.73 2.29 -0.57
C ASP A 54 19.45 1.74 -1.80
N ARG A 55 18.75 1.74 -2.94
CA ARG A 55 19.30 1.33 -4.22
C ARG A 55 18.98 2.38 -5.29
N PRO A 56 19.98 3.11 -5.81
CA PRO A 56 19.76 4.11 -6.84
C PRO A 56 19.08 3.55 -8.10
N GLY A 57 18.07 4.26 -8.58
CA GLY A 57 17.30 3.92 -9.78
C GLY A 57 16.25 2.82 -9.60
N TYR A 58 16.19 2.15 -8.44
CA TYR A 58 15.17 1.14 -8.17
C TYR A 58 13.90 1.76 -7.62
N ALA A 59 12.77 1.22 -8.06
CA ALA A 59 11.44 1.53 -7.55
C ALA A 59 10.60 0.25 -7.48
N TRP A 60 9.58 0.26 -6.62
CA TRP A 60 8.58 -0.79 -6.59
C TRP A 60 7.57 -0.58 -7.72
N GLU A 61 7.24 -1.68 -8.41
CA GLU A 61 6.16 -1.74 -9.39
C GLU A 61 5.18 -2.85 -8.98
N ALA A 62 3.88 -2.57 -8.99
CA ALA A 62 2.86 -3.60 -8.86
C ALA A 62 2.59 -4.24 -10.23
N ARG A 63 2.46 -5.57 -10.26
CA ARG A 63 1.96 -6.30 -11.43
C ARG A 63 0.43 -6.39 -11.40
N PRO A 64 -0.22 -6.56 -12.57
CA PRO A 64 -1.66 -6.79 -12.60
C PRO A 64 -2.03 -8.02 -11.75
N ALA A 65 -3.06 -7.88 -10.94
CA ALA A 65 -3.68 -8.97 -10.20
C ALA A 65 -5.07 -9.27 -10.78
N ASP A 66 -5.72 -10.33 -10.28
CA ASP A 66 -7.02 -10.75 -10.79
C ASP A 66 -8.09 -9.67 -10.52
N PRO A 67 -8.61 -8.99 -11.57
CA PRO A 67 -9.60 -7.94 -11.42
C PRO A 67 -10.99 -8.48 -11.05
N ALA A 68 -11.20 -9.81 -11.03
CA ALA A 68 -12.40 -10.41 -10.49
C ALA A 68 -12.41 -10.41 -8.94
N VAL A 69 -11.22 -10.42 -8.32
CA VAL A 69 -11.06 -10.54 -6.85
C VAL A 69 -10.71 -9.20 -6.21
N LEU A 70 -9.84 -8.40 -6.83
CA LEU A 70 -9.38 -7.11 -6.31
C LEU A 70 -9.61 -5.98 -7.30
N GLU A 71 -9.95 -4.80 -6.78
CA GLU A 71 -10.11 -3.59 -7.57
C GLU A 71 -9.05 -2.55 -7.19
N PRO A 72 -8.16 -2.12 -8.12
CA PRO A 72 -7.14 -1.12 -7.83
C PRO A 72 -7.78 0.24 -7.54
N GLN A 73 -7.37 0.87 -6.44
CA GLN A 73 -7.91 2.17 -6.00
C GLN A 73 -7.00 3.36 -6.34
N GLY A 74 -5.79 3.08 -6.86
CA GLY A 74 -4.71 4.06 -6.97
C GLY A 74 -4.11 4.39 -5.60
N ALA A 75 -2.80 4.65 -5.52
CA ALA A 75 -2.22 5.07 -4.25
C ALA A 75 -1.00 5.97 -4.43
N GLN A 76 -0.92 6.93 -3.52
CA GLN A 76 0.22 7.78 -3.22
C GLN A 76 0.30 7.76 -1.70
N CYS A 77 1.47 7.47 -1.12
CA CYS A 77 1.63 7.61 0.32
C CYS A 77 1.26 9.06 0.69
N ALA A 78 0.52 9.26 1.78
CA ALA A 78 0.41 10.60 2.33
C ALA A 78 1.83 11.09 2.63
N ALA A 79 2.32 12.09 1.91
CA ALA A 79 3.55 12.76 2.29
C ALA A 79 3.32 13.30 3.70
N GLU A 80 4.16 12.91 4.66
CA GLU A 80 4.09 13.48 6.00
C GLU A 80 4.23 14.99 5.87
N ARG A 81 3.18 15.70 6.29
CA ARG A 81 3.07 17.14 6.12
C ARG A 81 4.00 17.81 7.14
N GLY A 82 5.25 18.09 6.78
CA GLY A 82 6.06 19.11 7.46
C GLY A 82 7.56 18.87 7.61
N ASP A 83 8.03 17.64 7.84
CA ASP A 83 9.40 17.40 8.31
C ASP A 83 10.18 16.34 7.53
N THR A 84 9.65 15.81 6.43
CA THR A 84 10.38 14.84 5.61
C THR A 84 11.58 15.53 4.94
N PRO A 85 12.83 15.12 5.24
CA PRO A 85 14.01 15.66 4.57
C PRO A 85 13.88 15.54 3.05
N VAL A 86 14.41 16.52 2.30
CA VAL A 86 14.35 16.52 0.82
C VAL A 86 14.99 15.26 0.22
N ASN A 87 15.89 14.59 0.94
CA ASN A 87 16.56 13.35 0.57
C ASN A 87 15.92 12.08 1.17
N ALA A 88 14.87 12.20 1.97
CA ALA A 88 14.23 11.02 2.55
C ALA A 88 13.50 10.25 1.45
N ARG A 89 13.87 8.99 1.28
CA ARG A 89 13.13 8.06 0.43
C ARG A 89 11.86 7.66 1.14
N LEU A 90 10.74 7.99 0.52
CA LEU A 90 9.43 7.57 0.97
C LEU A 90 9.19 6.10 0.61
N PRO A 91 8.43 5.36 1.45
CA PRO A 91 7.94 4.04 1.08
C PRO A 91 7.07 4.11 -0.19
N ALA A 92 6.87 2.97 -0.84
CA ALA A 92 5.94 2.85 -1.96
C ALA A 92 4.58 2.35 -1.44
N CYS A 93 3.51 3.06 -1.78
CA CYS A 93 2.15 2.69 -1.38
C CYS A 93 1.33 2.24 -2.58
N PHE A 94 0.58 1.16 -2.40
CA PHE A 94 -0.33 0.61 -3.39
C PHE A 94 -1.66 0.25 -2.72
N ALA A 95 -2.80 0.59 -3.35
CA ALA A 95 -4.11 0.37 -2.75
C ALA A 95 -5.05 -0.42 -3.66
N TRP A 96 -5.79 -1.33 -3.04
CA TRP A 96 -6.85 -2.13 -3.63
C TRP A 96 -8.09 -2.12 -2.72
N ALA A 97 -9.20 -2.58 -3.25
CA ALA A 97 -10.37 -2.97 -2.47
C ALA A 97 -10.78 -4.40 -2.83
N GLY A 98 -11.33 -5.13 -1.87
CA GLY A 98 -11.96 -6.42 -2.13
C GLY A 98 -13.15 -6.26 -3.06
N ARG A 99 -13.15 -6.97 -4.19
CA ARG A 99 -14.24 -6.87 -5.18
C ARG A 99 -15.23 -8.02 -5.04
N ALA A 100 -14.74 -9.25 -4.94
CA ALA A 100 -15.56 -10.43 -4.80
C ALA A 100 -14.79 -11.52 -4.03
N PRO A 101 -15.49 -12.47 -3.38
CA PRO A 101 -14.82 -13.54 -2.66
C PRO A 101 -13.93 -14.37 -3.57
N GLY A 102 -12.72 -14.67 -3.10
CA GLY A 102 -11.71 -15.39 -3.89
C GLY A 102 -10.31 -15.18 -3.33
N THR A 103 -9.34 -15.85 -3.93
CA THR A 103 -7.93 -15.71 -3.58
C THR A 103 -7.14 -15.28 -4.80
N THR A 104 -6.29 -14.27 -4.65
CA THR A 104 -5.39 -13.79 -5.71
C THR A 104 -4.03 -13.44 -5.13
N VAL A 105 -3.00 -13.34 -5.97
CA VAL A 105 -1.66 -12.93 -5.56
C VAL A 105 -1.39 -11.53 -6.09
N LEU A 106 -1.09 -10.60 -5.19
CA LEU A 106 -0.52 -9.30 -5.53
C LEU A 106 1.00 -9.44 -5.61
N THR A 107 1.55 -9.28 -6.81
CA THR A 107 3.01 -9.32 -7.04
C THR A 107 3.57 -7.92 -7.15
N PHE A 108 4.63 -7.65 -6.40
CA PHE A 108 5.40 -6.42 -6.43
C PHE A 108 6.84 -6.74 -6.79
N VAL A 109 7.44 -5.96 -7.68
CA VAL A 109 8.84 -6.14 -8.10
C VAL A 109 9.62 -4.86 -7.87
N TYR A 110 10.83 -5.00 -7.32
CA TYR A 110 11.75 -3.91 -7.09
C TYR A 110 12.83 -3.95 -8.17
N ARG A 111 12.78 -2.99 -9.10
CA ARG A 111 13.62 -2.97 -10.30
C ARG A 111 13.94 -1.57 -10.78
N ARG A 112 14.93 -1.45 -11.65
CA ARG A 112 15.12 -0.25 -12.47
C ARG A 112 14.23 -0.34 -13.71
N HIS A 113 13.66 0.78 -14.13
CA HIS A 113 12.77 0.80 -15.30
C HIS A 113 13.48 0.38 -16.61
N TRP A 114 14.81 0.50 -16.67
CA TRP A 114 15.63 0.10 -17.82
C TRP A 114 16.19 -1.33 -17.73
N GLU A 115 15.95 -2.06 -16.64
CA GLU A 115 16.33 -3.47 -16.56
C GLU A 115 15.38 -4.33 -17.41
N THR A 116 15.88 -5.43 -17.96
CA THR A 116 15.08 -6.39 -18.74
C THR A 116 14.60 -7.57 -17.91
N GLN A 117 15.16 -7.79 -16.71
CA GLN A 117 14.73 -8.85 -15.81
C GLN A 117 13.31 -8.55 -15.29
N PRO A 118 12.33 -9.44 -15.52
CA PRO A 118 10.92 -9.16 -15.23
C PRO A 118 10.61 -9.17 -13.73
N ASP A 119 11.31 -10.02 -12.95
CA ASP A 119 11.09 -10.18 -11.50
C ASP A 119 11.86 -9.17 -10.63
N GLY A 120 12.70 -8.34 -11.24
CA GLY A 120 13.57 -7.42 -10.50
C GLY A 120 14.59 -8.13 -9.62
N VAL A 121 15.20 -7.38 -8.70
CA VAL A 121 16.19 -7.92 -7.73
C VAL A 121 15.53 -8.42 -6.45
N LEU A 122 14.32 -7.92 -6.16
CA LEU A 122 13.50 -8.32 -5.03
C LEU A 122 12.04 -8.35 -5.51
N ARG A 123 11.33 -9.42 -5.15
CA ARG A 123 9.93 -9.65 -5.46
C ARG A 123 9.18 -9.92 -4.15
N TYR A 124 7.99 -9.36 -4.03
CA TYR A 124 7.06 -9.67 -2.95
C TYR A 124 5.74 -10.18 -3.51
N ASP A 125 5.35 -11.38 -3.10
CA ASP A 125 4.08 -12.01 -3.46
C ASP A 125 3.17 -12.05 -2.22
N LEU A 126 2.14 -11.21 -2.22
CA LEU A 126 1.13 -11.16 -1.17
C LEU A 126 -0.09 -11.97 -1.60
N THR A 127 -0.33 -13.09 -0.93
CA THR A 127 -1.55 -13.87 -1.11
C THR A 127 -2.71 -13.17 -0.42
N VAL A 128 -3.71 -12.77 -1.18
CA VAL A 128 -4.85 -12.01 -0.69
C VAL A 128 -6.09 -12.88 -0.79
N SER A 129 -6.79 -13.07 0.33
CA SER A 129 -8.05 -13.80 0.41
C SER A 129 -9.20 -12.86 0.73
N VAL A 130 -10.14 -12.72 -0.20
CA VAL A 130 -11.35 -11.94 -0.04
C VAL A 130 -12.48 -12.85 0.45
N THR A 131 -13.08 -12.52 1.58
CA THR A 131 -14.27 -13.18 2.13
C THR A 131 -15.50 -12.32 1.90
N ARG A 132 -16.69 -12.90 2.11
CA ARG A 132 -17.95 -12.14 2.07
C ARG A 132 -18.02 -11.12 3.21
#